data_AF-A0A924MQS5-F1
#
_entry.id   AF-A0A924MQS5-F1
#
_cell.length_a   1.000
_cell.length_b   1.000
_cell.length_c   1.000
_cell.angle_alpha   90.00
_cell.angle_beta   90.00
_cell.angle_gamma   90.00
#
_symmetry.space_group_name_H-M   'P 1'
#
loop_
_entity.id
_entity.type
_entity.pdbx_description
1 polymer ?
#
loop_
_entity_poly.entity_id
_entity_poly.type
_entity_poly.pdbx_seq_one_letter_code
_entity_poly.pdbx_strand_id
1 'polypeptide(L)'
;GVTPAREQAWLTAQEAVFALCARDPLDVLADPGPLIAPLPASEPLYWRQLREYQMAAGAFYAAHYVQSQQAFARIGRTPGHPMQAWGAYLALRSHLREFQLPTAPPPKDAATPPAKAAPQQVAALETPRREGAAILRDPALAEVHEATAATLRRAAYLLAPRQRFEELTALLDDLRADPSRDAALDDWQLMSYFTGDEKADARKLATLREAHPWYDWVANVTHEDAAATATVPPTAPAASAVCGRDCLYANQAWGRGVGTAERRPEDFTTGQHRAWLVAALMSDAPLVPPMEREALAVPVSAPEYATVRYWLAARLAATGHADEARALDEGLLVRLQASRPLSSSAINLVTQQRFGIATSVADASTWLLMSPVASTNPDTGERADPALDVLVPSDDGVRWLDRSLSVADLLQVAHALKAPSAWRSRVAVAAWMRADLLGDAPSALEAAALVEQWVPSLKPVALRYRRAPVGAERHHGLIVAALRHGMSPDPGASYRDSGGTWPLAKPDETVADLWCRIGDNEAGDYMAGMPAPRKSRLQPPEVTADPARRDAERARLLKTHSATGYVGLHAIEWATAHPADKDAPWLLYVAVQSSRGGCVDPDHTAISRKAWQVLHQRWPRSPWTEQSPYFF
;
A
#
# COMPACT_ATOMS: atom_id res chain seq x y z
N GLY A 1 -13.85 44.28 -27.01
CA GLY A 1 -14.66 43.09 -26.69
C GLY A 1 -14.02 41.86 -27.29
N VAL A 2 -14.39 40.68 -26.79
CA VAL A 2 -14.02 39.39 -27.41
C VAL A 2 -14.66 39.33 -28.79
N THR A 3 -13.87 38.95 -29.80
CA THR A 3 -14.33 38.75 -31.18
C THR A 3 -13.77 37.42 -31.68
N PRO A 4 -14.47 36.68 -32.56
CA PRO A 4 -13.99 35.38 -33.05
C PRO A 4 -12.55 35.43 -33.59
N ALA A 5 -12.17 36.49 -34.31
CA ALA A 5 -10.81 36.67 -34.83
C ALA A 5 -9.74 36.78 -33.73
N ARG A 6 -10.06 37.41 -32.59
CA ARG A 6 -9.13 37.57 -31.46
C ARG A 6 -9.00 36.29 -30.66
N GLU A 7 -10.12 35.61 -30.46
CA GLU A 7 -10.16 34.28 -29.84
C GLU A 7 -9.33 33.28 -30.65
N GLN A 8 -9.54 33.24 -31.97
CA GLN A 8 -8.74 32.41 -32.88
C GLN A 8 -7.25 32.78 -32.83
N ALA A 9 -6.92 34.08 -32.87
CA ALA A 9 -5.52 34.52 -32.78
C ALA A 9 -4.87 34.13 -31.45
N TRP A 10 -5.62 34.15 -30.35
CA TRP A 10 -5.14 33.70 -29.04
C TRP A 10 -4.92 32.18 -29.03
N LEU A 11 -5.88 31.39 -29.53
CA LEU A 11 -5.77 29.93 -29.62
C LEU A 11 -4.57 29.50 -30.46
N THR A 12 -4.39 30.08 -31.65
CA THR A 12 -3.26 29.77 -32.53
C THR A 12 -1.90 30.05 -31.88
N ALA A 13 -1.79 31.13 -31.09
CA ALA A 13 -0.56 31.38 -30.35
C ALA A 13 -0.37 30.43 -29.17
N GLN A 14 -1.45 29.99 -28.52
CA GLN A 14 -1.38 29.00 -27.46
C GLN A 14 -0.96 27.62 -27.99
N GLU A 15 -1.46 27.23 -29.16
CA GLU A 15 -1.03 26.03 -29.88
C GLU A 15 0.46 26.10 -30.22
N ALA A 16 0.97 27.27 -30.63
CA ALA A 16 2.40 27.46 -30.86
C ALA A 16 3.24 27.29 -29.58
N VAL A 17 2.76 27.77 -28.41
CA VAL A 17 3.41 27.49 -27.12
C VAL A 17 3.44 25.98 -26.84
N PHE A 18 2.32 25.28 -27.03
CA PHE A 18 2.23 23.84 -26.77
C PHE A 18 3.08 23.01 -27.73
N ALA A 19 3.18 23.43 -28.99
CA ALA A 19 4.06 22.79 -29.97
C ALA A 19 5.54 22.84 -29.52
N LEU A 20 5.99 23.97 -28.96
CA LEU A 20 7.33 24.07 -28.37
C LEU A 20 7.47 23.21 -27.10
N CYS A 21 6.44 23.21 -26.24
CA CYS A 21 6.43 22.41 -25.01
C CYS A 21 6.49 20.90 -25.25
N ALA A 22 5.95 20.41 -26.36
CA ALA A 22 5.89 18.98 -26.68
C ALA A 22 7.21 18.41 -27.23
N ARG A 23 8.21 19.26 -27.53
CA ARG A 23 9.50 18.84 -28.09
C ARG A 23 10.46 18.38 -26.98
N ASP A 24 11.36 17.47 -27.33
CA ASP A 24 12.44 17.08 -26.43
C ASP A 24 13.32 18.32 -26.13
N PRO A 25 13.65 18.61 -24.86
CA PRO A 25 14.48 19.75 -24.50
C PRO A 25 15.84 19.80 -25.21
N LEU A 26 16.43 18.65 -25.57
CA LEU A 26 17.69 18.58 -26.31
C LEU A 26 17.49 18.96 -27.78
N ASP A 27 16.37 18.61 -28.39
CA ASP A 27 16.03 19.01 -29.76
C ASP A 27 15.76 20.51 -29.86
N VAL A 28 15.16 21.10 -28.81
CA VAL A 28 14.94 22.55 -28.72
C VAL A 28 16.25 23.30 -28.62
N LEU A 29 17.23 22.80 -27.86
CA LEU A 29 18.55 23.42 -27.79
C LEU A 29 19.28 23.44 -29.14
N ALA A 30 19.03 22.44 -30.00
CA ALA A 30 19.59 22.38 -31.35
C ALA A 30 18.82 23.25 -32.35
N ASP A 31 17.49 23.32 -32.24
CA ASP A 31 16.63 24.15 -33.07
C ASP A 31 15.47 24.73 -32.22
N PRO A 32 15.58 25.97 -31.72
CA PRO A 32 14.60 26.54 -30.80
C PRO A 32 13.24 26.82 -31.45
N GLY A 33 13.13 26.75 -32.78
CA GLY A 33 11.92 27.10 -33.52
C GLY A 33 11.60 28.60 -33.48
N PRO A 34 10.52 29.03 -34.15
CA PRO A 34 10.15 30.43 -34.23
C PRO A 34 9.50 30.93 -32.93
N LEU A 35 9.93 32.10 -32.46
CA LEU A 35 9.27 32.80 -31.35
C LEU A 35 7.91 33.36 -31.76
N ILE A 36 7.00 33.44 -30.78
CA ILE A 36 5.66 33.99 -30.98
C ILE A 36 5.75 35.50 -31.22
N ALA A 37 5.09 35.96 -32.27
CA ALA A 37 5.07 37.38 -32.65
C ALA A 37 4.12 38.22 -31.77
N PRO A 38 4.46 39.50 -31.51
CA PRO A 38 3.57 40.43 -30.80
C PRO A 38 2.33 40.78 -31.62
N LEU A 39 1.28 41.23 -30.94
CA LEU A 39 0.11 41.81 -31.61
C LEU A 39 0.36 43.28 -32.00
N PRO A 40 -0.30 43.79 -33.06
CA PRO A 40 -0.21 45.20 -33.44
C PRO A 40 -0.60 46.14 -32.30
N ALA A 41 0.02 47.33 -32.23
CA ALA A 41 -0.27 48.33 -31.20
C ALA A 41 -1.72 48.82 -31.21
N SER A 42 -2.42 48.66 -32.34
CA SER A 42 -3.85 48.97 -32.50
C SER A 42 -4.78 48.00 -31.75
N GLU A 43 -4.30 46.83 -31.31
CA GLU A 43 -5.10 45.89 -30.55
C GLU A 43 -5.34 46.36 -29.10
N PRO A 44 -6.51 46.02 -28.50
CA PRO A 44 -6.80 46.37 -27.12
C PRO A 44 -5.73 45.83 -26.17
N LEU A 45 -5.43 46.62 -25.13
CA LEU A 45 -4.36 46.35 -24.17
C LEU A 45 -4.44 44.93 -23.58
N TYR A 46 -5.64 44.50 -23.17
CA TYR A 46 -5.85 43.16 -22.60
C TYR A 46 -5.32 42.03 -23.50
N TRP A 47 -5.60 42.07 -24.81
CA TRP A 47 -5.16 41.05 -25.75
C TRP A 47 -3.66 41.10 -26.00
N ARG A 48 -3.08 42.31 -26.01
CA ARG A 48 -1.62 42.49 -26.08
C ARG A 48 -0.93 41.89 -24.85
N GLN A 49 -1.49 42.10 -23.66
CA GLN A 49 -0.99 41.53 -22.41
C GLN A 49 -1.10 40.00 -22.35
N LEU A 50 -2.20 39.41 -22.84
CA LEU A 50 -2.28 37.95 -23.00
C LEU A 50 -1.22 37.44 -24.00
N ARG A 51 -0.95 38.19 -25.07
CA ARG A 51 0.12 37.85 -26.01
C ARG A 51 1.50 37.97 -25.38
N GLU A 52 1.76 38.95 -24.52
CA GLU A 52 3.02 39.07 -23.77
C GLU A 52 3.29 37.82 -22.93
N TYR A 53 2.26 37.27 -22.27
CA TYR A 53 2.37 35.99 -21.57
C TYR A 53 2.74 34.83 -22.51
N GLN A 54 2.03 34.69 -23.64
CA GLN A 54 2.32 33.65 -24.63
C GLN A 54 3.74 33.77 -25.20
N MET A 55 4.21 34.99 -25.46
CA MET A 55 5.58 35.25 -25.90
C MET A 55 6.62 34.84 -24.85
N ALA A 56 6.38 35.17 -23.58
CA ALA A 56 7.25 34.76 -22.48
C ALA A 56 7.28 33.23 -22.32
N ALA A 57 6.12 32.58 -22.37
CA ALA A 57 6.00 31.12 -22.30
C ALA A 57 6.66 30.43 -23.51
N GLY A 58 6.46 30.96 -24.72
CA GLY A 58 7.13 30.48 -25.93
C GLY A 58 8.65 30.57 -25.80
N ALA A 59 9.18 31.71 -25.30
CA ALA A 59 10.61 31.86 -25.03
C ALA A 59 11.12 30.86 -23.98
N PHE A 60 10.35 30.56 -22.94
CA PHE A 60 10.69 29.52 -21.96
C PHE A 60 10.84 28.14 -22.62
N TYR A 61 9.85 27.72 -23.40
CA TYR A 61 9.85 26.40 -24.04
C TYR A 61 10.82 26.30 -25.23
N ALA A 62 11.22 27.42 -25.81
CA ALA A 62 12.27 27.52 -26.82
C ALA A 62 13.69 27.65 -26.21
N ALA A 63 13.86 27.38 -24.91
CA ALA A 63 15.12 27.48 -24.17
C ALA A 63 15.77 28.89 -24.14
N HIS A 64 15.03 29.95 -24.45
CA HIS A 64 15.45 31.34 -24.29
C HIS A 64 15.19 31.85 -22.86
N TYR A 65 15.81 31.20 -21.87
CA TYR A 65 15.47 31.38 -20.45
C TYR A 65 15.69 32.81 -19.92
N VAL A 66 16.78 33.47 -20.32
CA VAL A 66 17.04 34.87 -19.93
C VAL A 66 15.98 35.81 -20.49
N GLN A 67 15.59 35.63 -21.76
CA GLN A 67 14.53 36.42 -22.39
C GLN A 67 13.18 36.17 -21.73
N SER A 68 12.87 34.91 -21.44
CA SER A 68 11.66 34.49 -20.73
C SER A 68 11.58 35.10 -19.33
N GLN A 69 12.67 35.02 -18.56
CA GLN A 69 12.77 35.61 -17.22
C GLN A 69 12.47 37.11 -17.26
N GLN A 70 13.11 37.85 -18.16
CA GLN A 70 12.89 39.29 -18.31
C GLN A 70 11.45 39.62 -18.70
N ALA A 71 10.84 38.83 -19.59
CA ALA A 71 9.47 39.02 -20.03
C ALA A 71 8.47 38.77 -18.88
N PHE A 72 8.60 37.65 -18.15
CA PHE A 72 7.74 37.36 -17.00
C PHE A 72 7.95 38.35 -15.83
N ALA A 73 9.18 38.82 -15.60
CA ALA A 73 9.45 39.84 -14.60
C ALA A 73 8.77 41.18 -14.94
N ARG A 74 8.69 41.56 -16.23
CA ARG A 74 7.90 42.73 -16.66
C ARG A 74 6.41 42.52 -16.43
N ILE A 75 5.88 41.34 -16.77
CA ILE A 75 4.48 40.98 -16.52
C ILE A 75 4.14 41.15 -15.03
N GLY A 76 4.98 40.62 -14.13
CA GLY A 76 4.74 40.70 -12.68
C GLY A 76 4.82 42.13 -12.11
N ARG A 77 5.59 43.02 -12.75
CA ARG A 77 5.71 44.43 -12.34
C ARG A 77 4.65 45.35 -12.97
N THR A 78 3.84 44.86 -13.90
CA THR A 78 2.86 45.69 -14.62
C THR A 78 1.52 45.69 -13.87
N PRO A 79 1.11 46.82 -13.25
CA PRO A 79 -0.14 46.87 -12.51
C PRO A 79 -1.35 46.60 -13.41
N GLY A 80 -2.23 45.71 -12.97
CA GLY A 80 -3.45 45.37 -13.71
C GLY A 80 -3.22 44.44 -14.90
N HIS A 81 -2.02 43.88 -15.07
CA HIS A 81 -1.78 42.84 -16.06
C HIS A 81 -2.56 41.56 -15.69
N PRO A 82 -3.28 40.88 -16.61
CA PRO A 82 -4.07 39.68 -16.29
C PRO A 82 -3.27 38.55 -15.63
N MET A 83 -2.00 38.40 -16.01
CA MET A 83 -1.06 37.41 -15.46
C MET A 83 -0.11 37.98 -14.38
N GLN A 84 -0.40 39.13 -13.78
CA GLN A 84 0.51 39.82 -12.87
C GLN A 84 0.97 38.92 -11.71
N ALA A 85 0.04 38.24 -11.04
CA ALA A 85 0.34 37.41 -9.88
C ALA A 85 1.23 36.20 -10.19
N TRP A 86 1.26 35.74 -11.45
CA TRP A 86 2.12 34.64 -11.90
C TRP A 86 3.49 35.09 -12.41
N GLY A 87 3.65 36.37 -12.74
CA GLY A 87 4.85 36.88 -13.41
C GLY A 87 6.14 36.67 -12.61
N ALA A 88 6.11 36.92 -11.29
CA ALA A 88 7.28 36.72 -10.43
C ALA A 88 7.68 35.24 -10.34
N TYR A 89 6.70 34.34 -10.17
CA TYR A 89 6.93 32.89 -10.12
C TYR A 89 7.48 32.34 -11.45
N LEU A 90 6.92 32.75 -12.58
CA LEU A 90 7.36 32.28 -13.90
C LEU A 90 8.74 32.85 -14.29
N ALA A 91 9.08 34.04 -13.81
CA ALA A 91 10.43 34.58 -13.93
C ALA A 91 11.44 33.72 -13.15
N LEU A 92 11.14 33.38 -11.89
CA LEU A 92 11.96 32.48 -11.07
C LEU A 92 12.12 31.11 -11.74
N ARG A 93 11.04 30.52 -12.25
CA ARG A 93 11.08 29.23 -12.96
C ARG A 93 11.96 29.30 -14.21
N SER A 94 11.92 30.40 -14.96
CA SER A 94 12.78 30.63 -16.12
C SER A 94 14.25 30.71 -15.72
N HIS A 95 14.55 31.48 -14.68
CA HIS A 95 15.89 31.65 -14.15
C HIS A 95 16.50 30.31 -13.70
N LEU A 96 15.75 29.48 -12.99
CA LEU A 96 16.22 28.17 -12.53
C LEU A 96 16.42 27.17 -13.66
N ARG A 97 15.61 27.24 -14.72
CA ARG A 97 15.67 26.28 -15.83
C ARG A 97 16.95 26.41 -16.65
N GLU A 98 17.54 27.59 -16.69
CA GLU A 98 18.86 27.85 -17.30
C GLU A 98 19.96 26.93 -16.76
N PHE A 99 19.90 26.61 -15.46
CA PHE A 99 20.94 25.81 -14.79
C PHE A 99 20.62 24.32 -14.72
N GLN A 100 19.39 23.90 -15.04
CA GLN A 100 18.91 22.53 -14.86
C GLN A 100 19.04 21.63 -16.09
N LEU A 101 19.23 22.19 -17.29
CA LEU A 101 19.43 21.40 -18.50
C LEU A 101 20.93 21.27 -18.79
N PRO A 102 21.40 20.08 -19.20
CA PRO A 102 22.79 19.93 -19.59
C PRO A 102 23.05 20.72 -20.86
N THR A 103 24.21 21.38 -20.94
CA THR A 103 24.65 22.15 -22.12
C THR A 103 25.03 21.27 -23.31
N ALA A 104 24.98 19.93 -23.16
CA ALA A 104 25.19 18.92 -24.19
C ALA A 104 24.45 17.61 -23.80
N PRO A 105 24.06 16.75 -24.77
CA PRO A 105 23.52 15.44 -24.46
C PRO A 105 24.51 14.59 -23.65
N PRO A 106 24.05 13.81 -22.65
CA PRO A 106 24.92 12.91 -21.91
C PRO A 106 25.52 11.83 -22.83
N PRO A 107 26.75 11.34 -22.56
CA PRO A 107 27.27 10.14 -23.23
C PRO A 107 26.28 8.98 -23.07
N LYS A 108 26.14 8.12 -24.10
CA LYS A 108 25.18 7.00 -24.12
C LYS A 108 25.32 6.00 -22.96
N ASP A 109 26.42 6.07 -22.21
CA ASP A 109 26.75 5.15 -21.11
C ASP A 109 26.57 5.79 -19.71
N ALA A 110 26.07 7.03 -19.61
CA ALA A 110 25.90 7.72 -18.32
C ALA A 110 24.56 7.35 -17.65
N ALA A 111 24.49 6.17 -17.03
CA ALA A 111 23.33 5.73 -16.25
C ALA A 111 23.16 6.47 -14.90
N THR A 112 24.06 7.39 -14.54
CA THR A 112 24.06 8.06 -13.24
C THR A 112 24.20 9.57 -13.42
N PRO A 113 23.30 10.40 -12.84
CA PRO A 113 23.53 11.84 -12.76
C PRO A 113 24.84 12.11 -12.00
N PRO A 114 25.61 13.16 -12.35
CA PRO A 114 26.88 13.44 -11.70
C PRO A 114 26.67 13.68 -10.20
N ALA A 115 27.30 12.86 -9.36
CA ALA A 115 27.20 12.91 -7.89
C ALA A 115 27.75 14.20 -7.25
N LYS A 116 28.27 15.14 -8.06
CA LYS A 116 28.78 16.44 -7.60
C LYS A 116 28.30 17.54 -8.55
N ALA A 117 27.44 18.41 -8.04
CA ALA A 117 27.22 19.69 -8.67
C ALA A 117 28.54 20.49 -8.65
N ALA A 118 28.91 21.10 -9.77
CA ALA A 118 30.07 21.98 -9.83
C ALA A 118 29.85 23.17 -8.88
N PRO A 119 30.87 23.74 -8.21
CA PRO A 119 30.72 24.91 -7.33
C PRO A 119 29.97 26.09 -7.97
N GLN A 120 30.07 26.21 -9.30
CA GLN A 120 29.34 27.20 -10.10
C GLN A 120 27.81 26.98 -10.11
N GLN A 121 27.34 25.73 -10.03
CA GLN A 121 25.91 25.39 -9.98
C GLN A 121 25.29 25.68 -8.61
N VAL A 122 26.06 25.49 -7.53
CA VAL A 122 25.65 25.88 -6.16
C VAL A 122 25.53 27.40 -6.07
N ALA A 123 26.52 28.14 -6.56
CA ALA A 123 26.49 29.60 -6.60
C ALA A 123 25.32 30.15 -7.44
N ALA A 124 24.87 29.41 -8.46
CA ALA A 124 23.73 29.79 -9.29
C ALA A 124 22.39 29.79 -8.54
N LEU A 125 22.27 29.12 -7.39
CA LEU A 125 21.04 29.10 -6.59
C LEU A 125 20.82 30.35 -5.73
N GLU A 126 21.87 31.12 -5.42
CA GLU A 126 21.78 32.24 -4.46
C GLU A 126 20.79 33.33 -4.88
N THR A 127 20.82 33.72 -6.16
CA THR A 127 19.89 34.73 -6.67
C THR A 127 18.46 34.20 -6.78
N PRO A 128 18.19 33.03 -7.39
CA PRO A 128 16.87 32.39 -7.36
C PRO A 128 16.29 32.20 -5.94
N ARG A 129 17.12 31.84 -4.95
CA ARG A 129 16.69 31.73 -3.55
C ARG A 129 16.19 33.06 -3.00
N ARG A 130 16.91 34.16 -3.25
CA ARG A 130 16.47 35.51 -2.85
C ARG A 130 15.20 35.95 -3.56
N GLU A 131 15.07 35.66 -4.86
CA GLU A 131 13.87 35.94 -5.66
C GLU A 131 12.66 35.19 -5.10
N GLY A 132 12.77 33.88 -4.89
CA GLY A 132 11.69 33.08 -4.32
C GLY A 132 11.36 33.45 -2.88
N ALA A 133 12.34 33.78 -2.05
CA ALA A 133 12.09 34.28 -0.69
C ALA A 133 11.39 35.65 -0.68
N ALA A 134 11.54 36.47 -1.73
CA ALA A 134 10.75 37.69 -1.88
C ALA A 134 9.29 37.36 -2.22
N ILE A 135 9.04 36.39 -3.11
CA ILE A 135 7.69 35.92 -3.47
C ILE A 135 6.98 35.37 -2.23
N LEU A 136 7.63 34.50 -1.47
CA LEU A 136 7.06 33.85 -0.27
C LEU A 136 6.74 34.84 0.87
N ARG A 137 7.40 36.00 0.90
CA ARG A 137 7.14 37.05 1.90
C ARG A 137 6.02 38.02 1.49
N ASP A 138 5.65 38.04 0.21
CA ASP A 138 4.60 38.92 -0.29
C ASP A 138 3.22 38.23 -0.16
N PRO A 139 2.33 38.71 0.73
CA PRO A 139 1.00 38.13 0.88
C PRO A 139 0.12 38.32 -0.36
N ALA A 140 0.44 39.27 -1.25
CA ALA A 140 -0.28 39.45 -2.51
C ALA A 140 0.00 38.33 -3.53
N LEU A 141 1.05 37.53 -3.31
CA LEU A 141 1.45 36.41 -4.16
C LEU A 141 1.12 35.03 -3.55
N ALA A 142 0.22 34.99 -2.56
CA ALA A 142 -0.13 33.76 -1.84
C ALA A 142 -0.53 32.58 -2.75
N GLU A 143 -1.18 32.86 -3.90
CA GLU A 143 -1.59 31.84 -4.87
C GLU A 143 -0.42 31.06 -5.51
N VAL A 144 0.81 31.62 -5.50
CA VAL A 144 2.01 30.97 -6.05
C VAL A 144 3.03 30.55 -4.99
N HIS A 145 2.71 30.69 -3.70
CA HIS A 145 3.65 30.35 -2.62
C HIS A 145 4.06 28.87 -2.64
N GLU A 146 3.09 27.95 -2.73
CA GLU A 146 3.37 26.51 -2.77
C GLU A 146 4.21 26.13 -3.99
N ALA A 147 3.80 26.56 -5.19
CA ALA A 147 4.52 26.28 -6.43
C ALA A 147 5.95 26.86 -6.41
N THR A 148 6.13 28.03 -5.79
CA THR A 148 7.45 28.67 -5.58
C THR A 148 8.32 27.82 -4.66
N ALA A 149 7.79 27.41 -3.50
CA ALA A 149 8.51 26.57 -2.56
C ALA A 149 8.92 25.23 -3.19
N ALA A 150 8.00 24.56 -3.89
CA ALA A 150 8.28 23.30 -4.60
C ALA A 150 9.36 23.47 -5.68
N THR A 151 9.33 24.58 -6.43
CA THR A 151 10.32 24.87 -7.47
C THR A 151 11.72 25.10 -6.88
N LEU A 152 11.82 25.82 -5.75
CA LEU A 152 13.08 26.00 -5.04
C LEU A 152 13.61 24.69 -4.44
N ARG A 153 12.75 23.86 -3.84
CA ARG A 153 13.13 22.53 -3.33
C ARG A 153 13.74 21.66 -4.43
N ARG A 154 13.05 21.56 -5.57
CA ARG A 154 13.55 20.81 -6.75
C ARG A 154 14.88 21.36 -7.26
N ALA A 155 15.05 22.68 -7.28
CA ALA A 155 16.30 23.28 -7.73
C ALA A 155 17.46 23.02 -6.76
N ALA A 156 17.23 23.13 -5.45
CA ALA A 156 18.22 22.79 -4.43
C ALA A 156 18.64 21.32 -4.53
N TYR A 157 17.66 20.42 -4.73
CA TYR A 157 17.89 19.00 -4.99
C TYR A 157 18.81 18.76 -6.21
N LEU A 158 18.55 19.41 -7.35
CA LEU A 158 19.33 19.18 -8.58
C LEU A 158 20.71 19.86 -8.58
N LEU A 159 20.81 21.07 -8.05
CA LEU A 159 21.98 21.94 -8.24
C LEU A 159 22.88 22.04 -7.00
N ALA A 160 22.38 21.66 -5.82
CA ALA A 160 23.15 21.65 -4.58
C ALA A 160 22.74 20.48 -3.66
N PRO A 161 22.73 19.23 -4.16
CA PRO A 161 22.22 18.07 -3.41
C PRO A 161 22.89 17.90 -2.04
N ARG A 162 24.21 18.09 -1.94
CA ARG A 162 24.94 17.97 -0.66
C ARG A 162 24.54 19.05 0.34
N GLN A 163 24.49 20.31 -0.09
CA GLN A 163 24.08 21.42 0.77
C GLN A 163 22.63 21.24 1.23
N ARG A 164 21.73 20.82 0.32
CA ARG A 164 20.34 20.54 0.66
C ARG A 164 20.24 19.40 1.68
N PHE A 165 21.01 18.32 1.52
CA PHE A 165 21.08 17.24 2.51
C PHE A 165 21.56 17.73 3.88
N GLU A 166 22.60 18.56 3.93
CA GLU A 166 23.11 19.16 5.17
C GLU A 166 22.06 20.06 5.83
N GLU A 167 21.35 20.90 5.05
CA GLU A 167 20.23 21.75 5.52
C GLU A 167 19.10 20.91 6.13
N LEU A 168 18.67 19.86 5.43
CA LEU A 168 17.57 19.00 5.87
C LEU A 168 17.94 18.17 7.10
N THR A 169 19.19 17.72 7.17
CA THR A 169 19.67 16.93 8.31
C THR A 169 19.89 17.81 9.54
N ALA A 170 20.36 19.04 9.37
CA ALA A 170 20.38 20.03 10.44
C ALA A 170 18.96 20.37 10.95
N LEU A 171 17.95 20.36 10.07
CA LEU A 171 16.56 20.54 10.47
C LEU A 171 16.05 19.38 11.34
N LEU A 172 16.45 18.14 11.03
CA LEU A 172 16.16 16.98 11.87
C LEU A 172 16.82 17.08 13.26
N ASP A 173 17.98 17.73 13.35
CA ASP A 173 18.68 17.93 14.62
C ASP A 173 17.99 19.01 15.51
N ASP A 174 17.11 19.85 14.97
CA ASP A 174 16.32 20.82 15.73
C ASP A 174 14.97 20.25 16.18
N LEU A 175 14.92 19.77 17.42
CA LEU A 175 13.71 19.22 18.06
C LEU A 175 12.54 20.21 18.19
N ARG A 176 12.75 21.51 17.96
CA ARG A 176 11.70 22.54 17.99
C ARG A 176 11.15 22.84 16.60
N ALA A 177 11.87 22.43 15.55
CA ALA A 177 11.38 22.54 14.21
C ALA A 177 10.26 21.52 14.00
N ASP A 178 9.16 21.97 13.38
CA ASP A 178 8.13 21.05 12.90
C ASP A 178 8.59 20.50 11.54
N PRO A 179 9.00 19.23 11.46
CA PRO A 179 9.49 18.64 10.21
C PRO A 179 8.42 18.55 9.12
N SER A 180 7.14 18.56 9.51
CA SER A 180 5.99 18.47 8.60
C SER A 180 5.53 19.83 8.08
N ARG A 181 5.98 20.92 8.71
CA ARG A 181 5.66 22.28 8.29
C ARG A 181 6.30 22.60 6.96
N ASP A 182 5.52 23.18 6.05
CA ASP A 182 5.96 23.68 4.74
C ASP A 182 6.66 22.64 3.83
N ALA A 183 6.35 21.34 4.02
CA ALA A 183 6.97 20.26 3.25
C ALA A 183 8.51 20.25 3.39
N ALA A 184 9.00 20.65 4.55
CA ALA A 184 10.41 20.95 4.76
C ALA A 184 11.32 19.71 4.62
N LEU A 185 10.82 18.52 4.98
CA LEU A 185 11.53 17.24 4.88
C LEU A 185 11.05 16.31 3.75
N ASP A 186 10.12 16.73 2.89
CA ASP A 186 9.55 15.89 1.83
C ASP A 186 10.62 15.27 0.92
N ASP A 187 11.72 15.99 0.68
CA ASP A 187 12.85 15.54 -0.12
C ASP A 187 13.97 14.88 0.69
N TRP A 188 13.89 14.83 2.03
CA TRP A 188 14.95 14.26 2.86
C TRP A 188 15.16 12.77 2.60
N GLN A 189 14.07 12.00 2.52
CA GLN A 189 14.19 10.56 2.24
C GLN A 189 14.84 10.33 0.88
N LEU A 190 14.41 11.05 -0.15
CA LEU A 190 15.00 11.02 -1.49
C LEU A 190 16.50 11.35 -1.42
N MET A 191 16.85 12.45 -0.75
CA MET A 191 18.23 12.90 -0.59
C MET A 191 19.12 11.89 0.15
N SER A 192 18.57 11.19 1.15
CA SER A 192 19.28 10.15 1.90
C SER A 192 19.70 8.95 1.02
N TYR A 193 19.03 8.70 -0.11
CA TYR A 193 19.42 7.69 -1.09
C TYR A 193 20.56 8.16 -2.01
N PHE A 194 20.63 9.46 -2.31
CA PHE A 194 21.64 10.03 -3.22
C PHE A 194 23.06 10.13 -2.63
N THR A 195 23.23 9.92 -1.33
CA THR A 195 24.55 9.68 -0.73
C THR A 195 25.10 8.29 -1.06
N GLY A 196 24.50 7.52 -1.98
CA GLY A 196 24.90 6.17 -2.38
C GLY A 196 26.40 5.97 -2.64
N ASP A 197 27.08 6.93 -3.27
CA ASP A 197 28.55 6.91 -3.45
C ASP A 197 29.32 7.05 -2.12
N GLU A 198 28.76 7.81 -1.18
CA GLU A 198 29.28 7.94 0.19
C GLU A 198 28.87 6.74 1.07
N LYS A 199 27.76 6.05 0.76
CA LYS A 199 27.35 4.79 1.40
C LYS A 199 28.20 3.60 0.96
N ALA A 200 28.65 3.59 -0.29
CA ALA A 200 29.60 2.61 -0.82
C ALA A 200 31.01 2.77 -0.21
N ASP A 201 31.34 3.97 0.28
CA ASP A 201 32.61 4.29 0.95
C ASP A 201 32.42 4.38 2.47
N ALA A 202 32.83 3.31 3.17
CA ALA A 202 32.66 3.20 4.62
C ALA A 202 33.23 4.39 5.41
N ARG A 203 34.28 5.07 4.92
CA ARG A 203 34.86 6.24 5.60
C ARG A 203 33.97 7.46 5.47
N LYS A 204 33.43 7.72 4.28
CA LYS A 204 32.52 8.86 4.05
C LYS A 204 31.21 8.66 4.80
N LEU A 205 30.66 7.44 4.80
CA LEU A 205 29.48 7.12 5.60
C LEU A 205 29.73 7.34 7.10
N ALA A 206 30.89 6.93 7.62
CA ALA A 206 31.26 7.16 9.02
C ALA A 206 31.33 8.66 9.36
N THR A 207 31.93 9.48 8.50
CA THR A 207 31.99 10.94 8.68
C THR A 207 30.60 11.58 8.68
N LEU A 208 29.69 11.16 7.78
CA LEU A 208 28.32 11.68 7.76
C LEU A 208 27.53 11.28 9.02
N ARG A 209 27.65 10.03 9.45
CA ARG A 209 27.01 9.52 10.67
C ARG A 209 27.52 10.25 11.92
N GLU A 210 28.82 10.56 11.96
CA GLU A 210 29.42 11.33 13.06
C GLU A 210 28.93 12.79 13.08
N ALA A 211 28.79 13.42 11.92
CA ALA A 211 28.35 14.81 11.81
C ALA A 211 26.85 15.00 12.10
N HIS A 212 26.03 13.96 11.92
CA HIS A 212 24.58 14.06 11.94
C HIS A 212 23.91 12.91 12.75
N PRO A 213 23.71 13.09 14.06
CA PRO A 213 23.23 12.03 14.95
C PRO A 213 21.84 11.47 14.60
N TRP A 214 20.89 12.32 14.17
CA TRP A 214 19.58 11.83 13.75
C TRP A 214 19.61 11.11 12.41
N TYR A 215 20.44 11.55 11.47
CA TYR A 215 20.67 10.78 10.24
C TYR A 215 21.31 9.42 10.55
N ASP A 216 22.26 9.35 11.48
CA ASP A 216 22.86 8.08 11.91
C ASP A 216 21.80 7.11 12.46
N TRP A 217 20.93 7.60 13.34
CA TRP A 217 19.82 6.81 13.87
C TRP A 217 18.82 6.38 12.78
N VAL A 218 18.36 7.31 11.94
CA VAL A 218 17.38 6.99 10.89
C VAL A 218 17.98 6.03 9.87
N ALA A 219 19.22 6.25 9.43
CA ALA A 219 19.92 5.33 8.54
C ALA A 219 19.97 3.92 9.15
N ASN A 220 20.21 3.81 10.45
CA ASN A 220 20.25 2.53 11.13
C ASN A 220 18.91 1.77 11.11
N VAL A 221 17.79 2.46 11.42
CA VAL A 221 16.47 1.81 11.46
C VAL A 221 15.81 1.61 10.08
N THR A 222 16.27 2.36 9.08
CA THR A 222 15.74 2.32 7.69
C THR A 222 16.49 1.36 6.78
N HIS A 223 17.78 1.08 7.03
CA HIS A 223 18.58 0.23 6.16
C HIS A 223 18.19 -1.25 6.25
N GLU A 224 17.89 -1.83 5.09
CA GLU A 224 17.75 -3.26 4.88
C GLU A 224 19.16 -3.85 4.79
N ASP A 225 19.58 -4.64 5.78
CA ASP A 225 20.76 -5.47 5.60
C ASP A 225 20.48 -6.38 4.38
N ALA A 226 21.19 -6.12 3.27
CA ALA A 226 21.17 -6.92 2.03
C ALA A 226 21.57 -8.41 2.25
N ALA A 227 21.83 -8.83 3.49
CA ALA A 227 21.95 -10.22 3.89
C ALA A 227 20.58 -10.93 3.98
N ALA A 228 19.47 -10.22 4.15
CA ALA A 228 18.12 -10.81 4.21
C ALA A 228 17.56 -11.22 2.84
N THR A 229 18.22 -10.81 1.74
CA THR A 229 17.92 -11.27 0.37
C THR A 229 18.65 -12.55 -0.01
N ALA A 230 19.57 -13.05 0.82
CA ALA A 230 20.05 -14.40 0.68
C ALA A 230 18.93 -15.34 1.11
N THR A 231 18.39 -16.11 0.17
CA THR A 231 17.42 -17.19 0.37
C THR A 231 17.78 -18.05 1.59
N VAL A 232 17.17 -17.73 2.73
CA VAL A 232 17.08 -18.66 3.85
C VAL A 232 16.02 -19.69 3.46
N PRO A 233 16.36 -20.99 3.36
CA PRO A 233 15.37 -22.01 3.08
C PRO A 233 14.29 -21.97 4.17
N PRO A 234 13.00 -22.22 3.83
CA PRO A 234 11.88 -22.17 4.77
C PRO A 234 11.99 -23.17 5.95
N THR A 235 12.99 -24.05 5.95
CA THR A 235 13.26 -25.04 6.99
C THR A 235 14.36 -24.64 7.99
N ALA A 236 14.98 -23.46 7.85
CA ALA A 236 15.96 -23.01 8.82
C ALA A 236 15.24 -22.56 10.11
N PRO A 237 15.63 -23.04 11.31
CA PRO A 237 15.08 -22.52 12.55
C PRO A 237 15.33 -21.00 12.61
N ALA A 238 14.34 -20.24 13.08
CA ALA A 238 14.35 -18.77 13.15
C ALA A 238 15.56 -18.16 13.91
N ALA A 239 16.39 -18.98 14.54
CA ALA A 239 17.52 -18.60 15.37
C ALA A 239 18.83 -18.26 14.61
N SER A 240 18.89 -18.33 13.28
CA SER A 240 20.13 -18.03 12.54
C SER A 240 20.03 -16.90 11.51
N ALA A 241 19.21 -15.88 11.76
CA ALA A 241 19.43 -14.60 11.10
C ALA A 241 20.68 -13.97 11.72
N VAL A 242 21.82 -14.08 11.05
CA VAL A 242 23.06 -13.40 11.47
C VAL A 242 22.76 -11.89 11.46
N CYS A 243 22.81 -11.25 12.63
CA CYS A 243 22.72 -9.81 12.79
C CYS A 243 23.72 -9.13 11.84
N GLY A 244 23.22 -8.35 10.88
CA GLY A 244 24.05 -7.65 9.91
C GLY A 244 24.69 -6.39 10.48
N ARG A 245 25.23 -5.53 9.60
CA ARG A 245 26.13 -4.44 10.01
C ARG A 245 25.39 -3.38 10.82
N ASP A 246 24.21 -2.99 10.36
CA ASP A 246 23.45 -1.91 10.99
C ASP A 246 22.82 -2.38 12.31
N CYS A 247 22.37 -3.63 12.38
CA CYS A 247 21.95 -4.29 13.61
C CYS A 247 23.06 -4.28 14.69
N LEU A 248 24.29 -4.68 14.34
CA LEU A 248 25.43 -4.64 15.26
C LEU A 248 25.76 -3.20 15.69
N TYR A 249 25.67 -2.25 14.76
CA TYR A 249 25.90 -0.84 15.04
C TYR A 249 24.89 -0.28 16.05
N ALA A 250 23.60 -0.62 15.93
CA ALA A 250 22.56 -0.18 16.87
C ALA A 250 22.86 -0.66 18.30
N ASN A 251 23.24 -1.93 18.43
CA ASN A 251 23.58 -2.54 19.70
C ASN A 251 24.85 -1.93 20.32
N GLN A 252 25.86 -1.66 19.50
CA GLN A 252 27.06 -0.94 19.95
C GLN A 252 26.73 0.50 20.35
N ALA A 253 25.90 1.22 19.59
CA ALA A 253 25.51 2.59 19.88
C ALA A 253 24.75 2.70 21.19
N TRP A 254 23.80 1.81 21.43
CA TRP A 254 23.14 1.66 22.74
C TRP A 254 24.18 1.32 23.83
N GLY A 255 25.05 0.34 23.59
CA GLY A 255 26.10 -0.06 24.55
C GLY A 255 27.17 1.01 24.86
N ARG A 256 27.38 2.00 23.97
CA ARG A 256 28.27 3.15 24.23
C ARG A 256 27.71 4.10 25.28
N GLY A 257 26.38 4.25 25.35
CA GLY A 257 25.73 4.94 26.47
C GLY A 257 25.87 4.18 27.80
N VAL A 258 26.18 2.88 27.73
CA VAL A 258 26.51 2.00 28.86
C VAL A 258 28.04 1.99 29.10
N GLY A 259 28.65 3.16 29.29
CA GLY A 259 30.01 3.27 29.85
C GLY A 259 31.11 2.44 29.19
N THR A 260 31.28 2.53 27.87
CA THR A 260 32.44 1.92 27.16
C THR A 260 33.36 2.97 26.53
N ALA A 261 34.64 2.65 26.41
CA ALA A 261 35.77 3.58 26.29
C ALA A 261 35.88 4.42 25.00
N GLU A 262 34.96 4.28 24.05
CA GLU A 262 35.08 4.88 22.70
C GLU A 262 34.25 6.17 22.50
N ARG A 263 33.27 6.46 23.38
CA ARG A 263 32.62 7.77 23.56
C ARG A 263 32.22 7.93 25.02
N ARG A 264 32.37 9.12 25.60
CA ARG A 264 32.13 9.27 27.05
C ARG A 264 30.62 9.33 27.33
N PRO A 265 30.12 8.76 28.44
CA PRO A 265 28.70 8.80 28.79
C PRO A 265 28.09 10.21 28.85
N GLU A 266 28.91 11.23 29.11
CA GLU A 266 28.52 12.65 29.05
C GLU A 266 28.10 13.16 27.65
N ASP A 267 28.39 12.43 26.58
CA ASP A 267 28.08 12.83 25.20
C ASP A 267 26.61 12.53 24.79
N PHE A 268 25.89 11.72 25.57
CA PHE A 268 24.48 11.37 25.31
C PHE A 268 23.54 11.98 26.35
N THR A 269 22.52 12.68 25.89
CA THR A 269 21.34 12.93 26.73
C THR A 269 20.61 11.61 27.00
N THR A 270 19.89 11.52 28.13
CA THR A 270 19.07 10.33 28.43
C THR A 270 18.04 10.04 27.33
N GLY A 271 17.58 11.05 26.58
CA GLY A 271 16.70 10.88 25.43
C GLY A 271 17.39 10.20 24.23
N GLN A 272 18.60 10.63 23.88
CA GLN A 272 19.37 10.02 22.78
C GLN A 272 19.76 8.57 23.08
N HIS A 273 20.11 8.25 24.34
CA HIS A 273 20.37 6.88 24.77
C HIS A 273 19.14 5.97 24.56
N ARG A 274 17.95 6.46 24.94
CA ARG A 274 16.69 5.70 24.76
C ARG A 274 16.26 5.59 23.30
N ALA A 275 16.60 6.56 22.44
CA ALA A 275 16.42 6.42 21.00
C ALA A 275 17.26 5.26 20.44
N TRP A 276 18.52 5.12 20.87
CA TRP A 276 19.35 3.97 20.48
C TRP A 276 18.88 2.65 21.08
N LEU A 277 18.30 2.65 22.28
CA LEU A 277 17.61 1.49 22.83
C LEU A 277 16.44 1.04 21.90
N VAL A 278 15.65 1.98 21.38
CA VAL A 278 14.60 1.68 20.39
C VAL A 278 15.20 1.02 19.14
N ALA A 279 16.25 1.59 18.56
CA ALA A 279 16.89 1.02 17.38
C ALA A 279 17.46 -0.39 17.64
N ALA A 280 18.05 -0.60 18.83
CA ALA A 280 18.55 -1.92 19.22
C ALA A 280 17.42 -2.95 19.37
N LEU A 281 16.28 -2.58 19.97
CA LEU A 281 15.10 -3.44 20.10
C LEU A 281 14.42 -3.73 18.75
N MET A 282 14.49 -2.81 17.79
CA MET A 282 14.01 -3.00 16.41
C MET A 282 14.88 -3.98 15.61
N SER A 283 16.14 -4.17 16.02
CA SER A 283 17.10 -5.02 15.32
C SER A 283 16.81 -6.51 15.54
N ASP A 284 17.46 -7.38 14.75
CA ASP A 284 17.38 -8.83 14.91
C ASP A 284 18.33 -9.39 15.98
N ALA A 285 19.20 -8.56 16.59
CA ALA A 285 20.18 -9.00 17.59
C ALA A 285 19.52 -9.62 18.84
N PRO A 286 20.12 -10.66 19.46
CA PRO A 286 19.61 -11.28 20.68
C PRO A 286 19.25 -10.26 21.77
N LEU A 287 18.11 -10.46 22.44
CA LEU A 287 17.73 -9.66 23.60
C LEU A 287 18.65 -10.04 24.77
N VAL A 288 19.48 -9.10 25.23
CA VAL A 288 20.39 -9.32 26.37
C VAL A 288 19.77 -8.81 27.67
N PRO A 289 20.05 -9.44 28.84
CA PRO A 289 19.41 -9.04 30.11
C PRO A 289 19.55 -7.56 30.50
N PRO A 290 20.69 -6.86 30.23
CA PRO A 290 20.76 -5.42 30.49
C PRO A 290 19.81 -4.60 29.62
N MET A 291 19.61 -4.98 28.35
CA MET A 291 18.70 -4.30 27.42
C MET A 291 17.26 -4.46 27.87
N GLU A 292 16.87 -5.68 28.25
CA GLU A 292 15.53 -5.97 28.77
C GLU A 292 15.24 -5.16 30.04
N ARG A 293 16.14 -5.17 31.02
CA ARG A 293 16.00 -4.37 32.25
C ARG A 293 15.84 -2.89 31.97
N GLU A 294 16.65 -2.35 31.05
CA GLU A 294 16.59 -0.94 30.70
C GLU A 294 15.29 -0.60 29.96
N ALA A 295 14.88 -1.43 29.00
CA ALA A 295 13.61 -1.31 28.31
C ALA A 295 12.46 -1.28 29.32
N LEU A 296 12.40 -2.22 30.27
CA LEU A 296 11.41 -2.25 31.34
C LEU A 296 11.45 -0.99 32.23
N ALA A 297 12.62 -0.38 32.44
CA ALA A 297 12.78 0.82 33.26
C ALA A 297 12.36 2.13 32.57
N VAL A 298 12.10 2.14 31.25
CA VAL A 298 11.64 3.34 30.53
C VAL A 298 10.34 3.88 31.15
N PRO A 299 10.30 5.15 31.60
CA PRO A 299 9.15 5.69 32.30
C PRO A 299 7.97 5.89 31.35
N VAL A 300 6.76 5.75 31.89
CA VAL A 300 5.50 5.88 31.16
C VAL A 300 5.29 7.24 30.47
N SER A 301 5.99 8.27 30.93
CA SER A 301 5.98 9.64 30.40
C SER A 301 7.00 9.87 29.27
N ALA A 302 7.89 8.91 29.01
CA ALA A 302 8.83 9.02 27.90
C ALA A 302 8.08 8.94 26.55
N PRO A 303 8.40 9.81 25.58
CA PRO A 303 7.72 9.83 24.29
C PRO A 303 7.84 8.49 23.54
N GLU A 304 8.96 7.79 23.69
CA GLU A 304 9.24 6.50 23.06
C GLU A 304 8.70 5.28 23.83
N TYR A 305 8.02 5.48 24.97
CA TYR A 305 7.57 4.37 25.83
C TYR A 305 6.78 3.30 25.05
N ALA A 306 5.82 3.73 24.22
CA ALA A 306 4.97 2.81 23.46
C ALA A 306 5.80 1.97 22.48
N THR A 307 6.72 2.62 21.77
CA THR A 307 7.64 1.97 20.82
C THR A 307 8.58 0.99 21.52
N VAL A 308 9.16 1.37 22.65
CA VAL A 308 10.03 0.48 23.46
C VAL A 308 9.24 -0.75 23.93
N ARG A 309 8.02 -0.57 24.44
CA ARG A 309 7.18 -1.67 24.93
C ARG A 309 6.78 -2.62 23.82
N TYR A 310 6.36 -2.09 22.68
CA TYR A 310 6.00 -2.88 21.50
C TYR A 310 7.18 -3.77 21.06
N TRP A 311 8.35 -3.16 20.82
CA TRP A 311 9.51 -3.93 20.36
C TRP A 311 10.04 -4.89 21.43
N LEU A 312 10.05 -4.51 22.71
CA LEU A 312 10.41 -5.44 23.78
C LEU A 312 9.53 -6.68 23.80
N ALA A 313 8.20 -6.50 23.67
CA ALA A 313 7.27 -7.61 23.62
C ALA A 313 7.50 -8.49 22.38
N ALA A 314 7.77 -7.90 21.20
CA ALA A 314 8.16 -8.65 20.01
C ALA A 314 9.46 -9.46 20.21
N ARG A 315 10.46 -8.89 20.90
CA ARG A 315 11.73 -9.57 21.23
C ARG A 315 11.53 -10.73 22.21
N LEU A 316 10.68 -10.57 23.22
CA LEU A 316 10.34 -11.62 24.18
C LEU A 316 9.60 -12.77 23.49
N ALA A 317 8.63 -12.45 22.63
CA ALA A 317 7.91 -13.43 21.82
C ALA A 317 8.87 -14.26 20.95
N ALA A 318 9.79 -13.61 20.24
CA ALA A 318 10.77 -14.27 19.38
C ALA A 318 11.76 -15.18 20.12
N THR A 319 11.95 -14.97 21.44
CA THR A 319 12.86 -15.78 22.28
C THR A 319 12.13 -16.81 23.14
N GLY A 320 10.83 -17.05 22.90
CA GLY A 320 10.03 -18.06 23.61
C GLY A 320 9.37 -17.58 24.90
N HIS A 321 9.47 -16.30 25.24
CA HIS A 321 8.86 -15.68 26.43
C HIS A 321 7.48 -15.08 26.08
N ALA A 322 6.61 -15.89 25.47
CA ALA A 322 5.34 -15.42 24.93
C ALA A 322 4.36 -14.90 25.99
N ASP A 323 4.37 -15.47 27.20
CA ASP A 323 3.53 -14.97 28.33
C ASP A 323 3.91 -13.55 28.75
N GLU A 324 5.21 -13.24 28.80
CA GLU A 324 5.70 -11.92 29.17
C GLU A 324 5.42 -10.90 28.06
N ALA A 325 5.62 -11.29 26.79
CA ALA A 325 5.23 -10.49 25.64
C ALA A 325 3.73 -10.14 25.68
N ARG A 326 2.89 -11.14 25.96
CA ARG A 326 1.44 -10.98 26.11
C ARG A 326 1.10 -9.96 27.20
N ALA A 327 1.68 -10.09 28.39
CA ALA A 327 1.43 -9.17 29.50
C ALA A 327 1.83 -7.71 29.17
N LEU A 328 2.94 -7.52 28.46
CA LEU A 328 3.38 -6.20 28.00
C LEU A 328 2.41 -5.60 26.98
N ASP A 329 1.97 -6.39 25.99
CA ASP A 329 1.03 -5.95 24.97
C ASP A 329 -0.34 -5.57 25.55
N GLU A 330 -0.84 -6.34 26.52
CA GLU A 330 -2.07 -6.02 27.25
C GLU A 330 -1.97 -4.67 27.98
N GLY A 331 -0.87 -4.46 28.71
CA GLY A 331 -0.61 -3.18 29.38
C GLY A 331 -0.49 -2.02 28.40
N LEU A 332 0.13 -2.24 27.24
CA LEU A 332 0.28 -1.23 26.20
C LEU A 332 -1.07 -0.90 25.53
N LEU A 333 -1.88 -1.91 25.20
CA LEU A 333 -3.22 -1.73 24.60
C LEU A 333 -4.13 -0.89 25.48
N VAL A 334 -4.19 -1.19 26.79
CA VAL A 334 -4.99 -0.41 27.75
C VAL A 334 -4.61 1.07 27.71
N ARG A 335 -3.31 1.37 27.63
CA ARG A 335 -2.81 2.75 27.56
C ARG A 335 -3.13 3.41 26.22
N LEU A 336 -2.92 2.71 25.10
CA LEU A 336 -3.22 3.25 23.77
C LEU A 336 -4.72 3.55 23.62
N GLN A 337 -5.60 2.68 24.11
CA GLN A 337 -7.05 2.89 24.11
C GLN A 337 -7.49 4.08 24.97
N ALA A 338 -6.77 4.33 26.07
CA ALA A 338 -7.00 5.48 26.94
C ALA A 338 -6.38 6.79 26.40
N SER A 339 -5.50 6.73 25.39
CA SER A 339 -4.81 7.90 24.84
C SER A 339 -5.73 8.80 23.99
N ARG A 340 -5.38 10.08 23.89
CA ARG A 340 -6.06 11.08 23.06
C ARG A 340 -5.01 11.96 22.36
N PRO A 341 -5.03 12.07 21.01
CA PRO A 341 -5.90 11.33 20.08
C PRO A 341 -5.62 9.82 20.10
N LEU A 342 -6.65 9.02 19.77
CA LEU A 342 -6.54 7.58 19.64
C LEU A 342 -5.73 7.24 18.37
N SER A 343 -4.66 6.46 18.49
CA SER A 343 -3.93 5.95 17.31
C SER A 343 -4.41 4.53 16.96
N SER A 344 -5.33 4.42 16.00
CA SER A 344 -5.79 3.12 15.47
C SER A 344 -4.64 2.29 14.90
N SER A 345 -3.63 2.93 14.32
CA SER A 345 -2.42 2.28 13.80
C SER A 345 -1.62 1.60 14.90
N ALA A 346 -1.34 2.31 16.00
CA ALA A 346 -0.63 1.74 17.13
C ALA A 346 -1.42 0.59 17.77
N ILE A 347 -2.75 0.74 17.91
CA ILE A 347 -3.61 -0.33 18.43
C ILE A 347 -3.58 -1.55 17.51
N ASN A 348 -3.68 -1.37 16.20
CA ASN A 348 -3.60 -2.47 15.22
C ASN A 348 -2.25 -3.19 15.29
N LEU A 349 -1.13 -2.47 15.42
CA LEU A 349 0.21 -3.10 15.56
C LEU A 349 0.27 -4.02 16.78
N VAL A 350 -0.16 -3.55 17.95
CA VAL A 350 -0.16 -4.38 19.17
C VAL A 350 -1.17 -5.51 19.07
N THR A 351 -2.34 -5.28 18.46
CA THR A 351 -3.35 -6.32 18.17
C THR A 351 -2.80 -7.42 17.28
N GLN A 352 -2.04 -7.05 16.24
CA GLN A 352 -1.40 -8.01 15.34
C GLN A 352 -0.32 -8.83 16.05
N GLN A 353 0.45 -8.21 16.96
CA GLN A 353 1.43 -8.94 17.77
C GLN A 353 0.74 -9.96 18.69
N ARG A 354 -0.34 -9.55 19.36
CA ARG A 354 -1.20 -10.44 20.17
C ARG A 354 -1.76 -11.60 19.36
N PHE A 355 -2.17 -11.34 18.13
CA PHE A 355 -2.62 -12.38 17.20
C PHE A 355 -1.50 -13.38 16.89
N GLY A 356 -0.29 -12.93 16.56
CA GLY A 356 0.83 -13.80 16.23
C GLY A 356 1.32 -14.69 17.38
N ILE A 357 1.11 -14.27 18.64
CA ILE A 357 1.51 -15.03 19.85
C ILE A 357 0.33 -15.68 20.57
N ALA A 358 -0.80 -15.83 19.89
CA ALA A 358 -1.97 -16.49 20.44
C ALA A 358 -1.67 -17.95 20.80
N THR A 359 -2.39 -18.47 21.80
CA THR A 359 -2.16 -19.83 22.36
C THR A 359 -3.14 -20.88 21.88
N SER A 360 -4.22 -20.46 21.24
CA SER A 360 -5.28 -21.32 20.72
C SER A 360 -6.04 -20.62 19.60
N VAL A 361 -6.82 -21.38 18.83
CA VAL A 361 -7.72 -20.83 17.80
C VAL A 361 -8.70 -19.80 18.39
N ALA A 362 -9.22 -20.05 19.59
CA ALA A 362 -10.14 -19.14 20.28
C ALA A 362 -9.45 -17.84 20.74
N ASP A 363 -8.22 -17.93 21.25
CA ASP A 363 -7.40 -16.77 21.62
C ASP A 363 -7.07 -15.93 20.38
N ALA A 364 -6.57 -16.56 19.30
CA ALA A 364 -6.28 -15.89 18.04
C ALA A 364 -7.51 -15.17 17.46
N SER A 365 -8.70 -15.78 17.57
CA SER A 365 -9.96 -15.19 17.12
C SER A 365 -10.31 -13.88 17.83
N THR A 366 -9.82 -13.65 19.04
CA THR A 366 -10.04 -12.40 19.80
C THR A 366 -9.27 -11.22 19.18
N TRP A 367 -8.13 -11.50 18.55
CA TRP A 367 -7.21 -10.51 17.99
C TRP A 367 -7.24 -10.46 16.46
N LEU A 368 -8.13 -11.22 15.85
CA LEU A 368 -8.21 -11.38 14.39
C LEU A 368 -8.58 -10.07 13.68
N LEU A 369 -9.45 -9.24 14.27
CA LEU A 369 -10.04 -8.07 13.62
C LEU A 369 -9.37 -6.77 14.05
N MET A 370 -9.20 -5.86 13.10
CA MET A 370 -8.52 -4.58 13.24
C MET A 370 -9.34 -3.46 12.60
N SER A 371 -9.07 -2.22 13.00
CA SER A 371 -9.74 -1.06 12.41
C SER A 371 -9.12 -0.74 11.04
N PRO A 372 -9.90 -0.63 9.96
CA PRO A 372 -9.38 -0.23 8.66
C PRO A 372 -8.86 1.21 8.76
N VAL A 373 -7.73 1.48 8.11
CA VAL A 373 -7.15 2.82 8.06
C VAL A 373 -7.21 3.31 6.61
N ALA A 374 -8.43 3.45 6.07
CA ALA A 374 -8.67 3.59 4.63
C ALA A 374 -9.03 5.01 4.15
N SER A 375 -9.11 5.96 5.06
CA SER A 375 -8.91 7.37 4.73
C SER A 375 -8.15 7.91 5.93
N THR A 376 -7.03 8.54 5.62
CA THR A 376 -5.93 9.09 6.43
C THR A 376 -5.77 8.88 7.95
N ASN A 377 -4.52 8.69 8.31
CA ASN A 377 -4.06 7.95 9.47
C ASN A 377 -3.57 8.89 10.62
N PRO A 378 -3.84 8.50 11.89
CA PRO A 378 -3.67 9.31 13.10
C PRO A 378 -2.25 9.74 13.50
N ASP A 379 -1.19 9.25 12.87
CA ASP A 379 0.16 9.78 13.11
C ASP A 379 0.49 10.99 12.21
N THR A 380 -0.29 11.22 11.13
CA THR A 380 0.03 12.16 10.02
C THR A 380 -0.97 13.30 9.78
N GLY A 381 -2.13 13.32 10.42
CA GLY A 381 -2.99 14.51 10.44
C GLY A 381 -3.88 14.78 9.21
N GLU A 382 -4.15 13.79 8.35
CA GLU A 382 -5.15 13.93 7.28
C GLU A 382 -6.48 13.21 7.62
N ARG A 383 -7.56 13.51 6.87
CA ARG A 383 -8.97 13.12 7.10
C ARG A 383 -9.32 11.62 6.97
N ALA A 384 -9.34 10.89 8.09
CA ALA A 384 -10.17 9.69 8.20
C ALA A 384 -11.65 10.01 8.15
N ASP A 385 -12.36 9.41 7.20
CA ASP A 385 -13.80 9.31 7.24
C ASP A 385 -14.18 8.42 8.44
N PRO A 386 -14.89 8.93 9.47
CA PRO A 386 -15.31 8.15 10.63
C PRO A 386 -16.30 7.03 10.30
N ALA A 387 -16.70 6.88 9.04
CA ALA A 387 -17.72 5.94 8.61
C ALA A 387 -17.30 4.46 8.52
N LEU A 388 -16.03 4.11 8.80
CA LEU A 388 -15.58 2.71 8.77
C LEU A 388 -15.42 2.12 10.18
N ASP A 389 -16.51 2.12 10.97
CA ASP A 389 -16.66 1.30 12.19
C ASP A 389 -16.71 -0.22 11.91
N VAL A 390 -16.18 -0.66 10.76
CA VAL A 390 -16.19 -2.06 10.32
C VAL A 390 -14.83 -2.66 10.60
N LEU A 391 -14.72 -3.41 11.71
CA LEU A 391 -13.52 -4.19 11.97
C LEU A 391 -13.33 -5.28 10.90
N VAL A 392 -12.12 -5.41 10.39
CA VAL A 392 -11.74 -6.39 9.35
C VAL A 392 -10.46 -7.14 9.74
N PRO A 393 -10.28 -8.42 9.34
CA PRO A 393 -9.01 -9.09 9.48
C PRO A 393 -7.89 -8.36 8.72
N SER A 394 -6.68 -8.36 9.28
CA SER A 394 -5.49 -7.98 8.52
C SER A 394 -5.17 -9.03 7.47
N ASP A 395 -4.23 -8.73 6.58
CA ASP A 395 -3.73 -9.69 5.59
C ASP A 395 -3.19 -10.97 6.24
N ASP A 396 -2.54 -10.87 7.41
CA ASP A 396 -2.12 -12.03 8.20
C ASP A 396 -3.31 -12.84 8.72
N GLY A 397 -4.36 -12.16 9.18
CA GLY A 397 -5.59 -12.80 9.63
C GLY A 397 -6.33 -13.53 8.50
N VAL A 398 -6.42 -12.93 7.31
CA VAL A 398 -6.99 -13.60 6.12
C VAL A 398 -6.14 -14.81 5.73
N ARG A 399 -4.81 -14.68 5.67
CA ARG A 399 -3.90 -15.81 5.41
C ARG A 399 -4.08 -16.95 6.41
N TRP A 400 -4.24 -16.63 7.70
CA TRP A 400 -4.46 -17.62 8.74
C TRP A 400 -5.75 -18.40 8.53
N LEU A 401 -6.87 -17.71 8.28
CA LEU A 401 -8.16 -18.33 7.97
C LEU A 401 -8.10 -19.24 6.74
N ASP A 402 -7.30 -18.86 5.73
CA ASP A 402 -7.21 -19.60 4.48
C ASP A 402 -6.28 -20.80 4.53
N ARG A 403 -5.15 -20.70 5.22
CA ARG A 403 -4.03 -21.64 5.08
C ARG A 403 -3.72 -22.41 6.36
N SER A 404 -3.94 -21.81 7.51
CA SER A 404 -3.45 -22.33 8.80
C SER A 404 -4.48 -23.14 9.56
N LEU A 405 -5.73 -23.18 9.09
CA LEU A 405 -6.86 -23.77 9.81
C LEU A 405 -7.51 -24.93 9.07
N SER A 406 -7.85 -25.98 9.81
CA SER A 406 -8.78 -27.02 9.37
C SER A 406 -10.22 -26.51 9.38
N VAL A 407 -11.16 -27.27 8.79
CA VAL A 407 -12.60 -27.02 8.89
C VAL A 407 -13.06 -26.97 10.35
N ALA A 408 -12.53 -27.84 11.21
CA ALA A 408 -12.87 -27.86 12.63
C ALA A 408 -12.35 -26.60 13.35
N ASP A 409 -11.18 -26.10 12.97
CA ASP A 409 -10.67 -24.84 13.50
C ASP A 409 -11.51 -23.64 13.01
N LEU A 410 -11.93 -23.61 11.75
CA LEU A 410 -12.82 -22.57 11.24
C LEU A 410 -14.17 -22.53 11.97
N LEU A 411 -14.72 -23.69 12.33
CA LEU A 411 -15.91 -23.76 13.18
C LEU A 411 -15.66 -23.18 14.57
N GLN A 412 -14.51 -23.47 15.18
CA GLN A 412 -14.11 -22.84 16.44
C GLN A 412 -13.99 -21.32 16.32
N VAL A 413 -13.39 -20.82 15.22
CA VAL A 413 -13.36 -19.37 14.93
C VAL A 413 -14.77 -18.83 14.82
N ALA A 414 -15.66 -19.46 14.04
CA ALA A 414 -17.04 -19.01 13.87
C ALA A 414 -17.80 -18.89 15.20
N HIS A 415 -17.52 -19.79 16.14
CA HIS A 415 -18.08 -19.76 17.50
C HIS A 415 -17.45 -18.70 18.41
N ALA A 416 -16.12 -18.57 18.39
CA ALA A 416 -15.38 -17.70 19.31
C ALA A 416 -15.36 -16.23 18.86
N LEU A 417 -15.48 -15.99 17.56
CA LEU A 417 -15.29 -14.67 16.97
C LEU A 417 -16.39 -13.70 17.43
N LYS A 418 -16.00 -12.74 18.27
CA LYS A 418 -16.85 -11.62 18.70
C LYS A 418 -16.82 -10.49 17.66
N ALA A 419 -17.23 -10.79 16.42
CA ALA A 419 -17.27 -9.83 15.31
C ALA A 419 -18.66 -9.20 15.10
N PRO A 420 -18.73 -8.07 14.34
CA PRO A 420 -19.90 -7.73 13.55
C PRO A 420 -20.39 -8.95 12.73
N SER A 421 -21.70 -9.05 12.48
CA SER A 421 -22.34 -10.21 11.83
C SER A 421 -21.69 -10.67 10.51
N ALA A 422 -21.09 -9.73 9.76
CA ALA A 422 -20.47 -9.98 8.46
C ALA A 422 -19.38 -11.08 8.53
N TRP A 423 -18.34 -10.89 9.34
CA TRP A 423 -17.21 -11.83 9.38
C TRP A 423 -17.55 -13.18 9.99
N ARG A 424 -18.42 -13.20 11.01
CA ARG A 424 -18.96 -14.46 11.53
C ARG A 424 -19.69 -15.26 10.45
N SER A 425 -20.47 -14.58 9.61
CA SER A 425 -21.18 -15.23 8.51
C SER A 425 -20.23 -15.78 7.44
N ARG A 426 -19.19 -15.02 7.06
CA ARG A 426 -18.17 -15.44 6.08
C ARG A 426 -17.41 -16.68 6.55
N VAL A 427 -16.95 -16.69 7.80
CA VAL A 427 -16.22 -17.85 8.36
C VAL A 427 -17.13 -19.09 8.42
N ALA A 428 -18.38 -18.93 8.85
CA ALA A 428 -19.33 -20.06 8.90
C ALA A 428 -19.67 -20.60 7.49
N VAL A 429 -19.86 -19.72 6.50
CA VAL A 429 -20.09 -20.10 5.10
C VAL A 429 -18.87 -20.80 4.51
N ALA A 430 -17.67 -20.30 4.78
CA ALA A 430 -16.43 -20.94 4.32
C ALA A 430 -16.24 -22.32 4.94
N ALA A 431 -16.47 -22.46 6.25
CA ALA A 431 -16.43 -23.76 6.93
C ALA A 431 -17.45 -24.74 6.32
N TRP A 432 -18.66 -24.28 6.02
CA TRP A 432 -19.70 -25.10 5.39
C TRP A 432 -19.29 -25.58 4.00
N MET A 433 -18.81 -24.68 3.14
CA MET A 433 -18.39 -25.03 1.79
C MET A 433 -17.16 -25.93 1.78
N ARG A 434 -16.14 -25.66 2.62
CA ARG A 434 -14.96 -26.53 2.74
C ARG A 434 -15.35 -27.93 3.21
N ALA A 435 -16.21 -28.03 4.22
CA ALA A 435 -16.68 -29.32 4.74
C ALA A 435 -17.40 -30.14 3.67
N ASP A 436 -18.31 -29.52 2.91
CA ASP A 436 -19.04 -30.19 1.82
C ASP A 436 -18.10 -30.62 0.67
N LEU A 437 -17.20 -29.74 0.21
CA LEU A 437 -16.18 -30.06 -0.80
C LEU A 437 -15.26 -31.21 -0.37
N LEU A 438 -14.97 -31.30 0.93
CA LEU A 438 -14.13 -32.35 1.51
C LEU A 438 -14.91 -33.64 1.84
N GLY A 439 -16.23 -33.64 1.73
CA GLY A 439 -17.10 -34.77 2.10
C GLY A 439 -17.24 -34.99 3.61
N ASP A 440 -16.91 -33.98 4.43
CA ASP A 440 -17.09 -34.02 5.90
C ASP A 440 -18.52 -33.63 6.26
N ALA A 441 -19.44 -34.58 6.10
CA ALA A 441 -20.87 -34.35 6.32
C ALA A 441 -21.23 -33.87 7.75
N PRO A 442 -20.62 -34.40 8.84
CA PRO A 442 -20.83 -33.88 10.19
C PRO A 442 -20.50 -32.39 10.31
N SER A 443 -19.28 -31.98 9.92
CA SER A 443 -18.87 -30.56 9.99
C SER A 443 -19.71 -29.66 9.09
N ALA A 444 -20.12 -30.16 7.91
CA ALA A 444 -20.98 -29.40 7.00
C ALA A 444 -22.38 -29.15 7.59
N LEU A 445 -22.95 -30.12 8.32
CA LEU A 445 -24.23 -29.97 9.00
C LEU A 445 -24.17 -29.01 10.19
N GLU A 446 -23.06 -29.04 10.93
CA GLU A 446 -22.80 -28.09 12.01
C GLU A 446 -22.67 -26.67 11.48
N ALA A 447 -21.82 -26.45 10.47
CA ALA A 447 -21.64 -25.15 9.83
C ALA A 447 -22.97 -24.61 9.26
N ALA A 448 -23.75 -25.44 8.58
CA ALA A 448 -25.07 -25.07 8.08
C ALA A 448 -26.02 -24.67 9.22
N ALA A 449 -25.98 -25.34 10.38
CA ALA A 449 -26.79 -24.97 11.54
C ALA A 449 -26.42 -23.57 12.09
N LEU A 450 -25.13 -23.22 12.10
CA LEU A 450 -24.67 -21.87 12.47
C LEU A 450 -25.18 -20.82 11.48
N VAL A 451 -25.07 -21.09 10.18
CA VAL A 451 -25.58 -20.21 9.13
C VAL A 451 -27.10 -20.03 9.25
N GLU A 452 -27.85 -21.11 9.50
CA GLU A 452 -29.30 -21.05 9.73
C GLU A 452 -29.67 -20.14 10.91
N GLN A 453 -28.88 -20.19 11.98
CA GLN A 453 -29.11 -19.43 13.20
C GLN A 453 -28.74 -17.95 13.04
N TRP A 454 -27.63 -17.65 12.37
CA TRP A 454 -27.02 -16.31 12.40
C TRP A 454 -27.20 -15.49 11.14
N VAL A 455 -27.54 -16.11 10.01
CA VAL A 455 -27.57 -15.46 8.69
C VAL A 455 -28.98 -15.54 8.11
N PRO A 456 -29.87 -14.56 8.41
CA PRO A 456 -31.26 -14.60 7.99
C PRO A 456 -31.47 -14.81 6.49
N SER A 457 -30.63 -14.22 5.64
CA SER A 457 -30.72 -14.34 4.18
C SER A 457 -30.39 -15.75 3.66
N LEU A 458 -29.54 -16.51 4.37
CA LEU A 458 -29.17 -17.89 4.02
C LEU A 458 -29.95 -18.95 4.80
N LYS A 459 -30.77 -18.55 5.78
CA LYS A 459 -31.57 -19.49 6.59
C LYS A 459 -32.38 -20.51 5.78
N PRO A 460 -33.11 -20.13 4.71
CA PRO A 460 -33.86 -21.11 3.91
C PRO A 460 -32.94 -22.12 3.20
N VAL A 461 -31.76 -21.67 2.76
CA VAL A 461 -30.75 -22.50 2.09
C VAL A 461 -30.19 -23.52 3.07
N ALA A 462 -29.74 -23.05 4.23
CA ALA A 462 -29.17 -23.89 5.28
C ALA A 462 -30.17 -24.94 5.77
N LEU A 463 -31.43 -24.55 6.01
CA LEU A 463 -32.50 -25.48 6.41
C LEU A 463 -32.74 -26.57 5.35
N ARG A 464 -32.75 -26.19 4.07
CA ARG A 464 -32.93 -27.16 2.97
C ARG A 464 -31.75 -28.13 2.91
N TYR A 465 -30.52 -27.64 3.02
CA TYR A 465 -29.32 -28.47 3.02
C TYR A 465 -29.31 -29.48 4.18
N ARG A 466 -29.65 -29.03 5.40
CA ARG A 466 -29.71 -29.88 6.59
C ARG A 466 -30.76 -30.99 6.49
N ARG A 467 -31.88 -30.73 5.80
CA ARG A 467 -32.98 -31.69 5.60
C ARG A 467 -32.74 -32.64 4.43
N ALA A 468 -31.91 -32.28 3.47
CA ALA A 468 -31.59 -33.13 2.33
C ALA A 468 -30.77 -34.35 2.78
N PRO A 469 -30.96 -35.55 2.19
CA PRO A 469 -30.09 -36.70 2.43
C PRO A 469 -28.62 -36.39 2.12
N VAL A 470 -27.67 -37.07 2.76
CA VAL A 470 -26.24 -36.94 2.41
C VAL A 470 -26.05 -37.48 1.00
N GLY A 471 -25.39 -36.72 0.11
CA GLY A 471 -25.07 -37.16 -1.24
C GLY A 471 -25.14 -36.04 -2.29
N ALA A 472 -25.18 -36.44 -3.55
CA ALA A 472 -25.05 -35.54 -4.71
C ALA A 472 -26.16 -34.47 -4.78
N GLU A 473 -27.40 -34.77 -4.40
CA GLU A 473 -28.49 -33.78 -4.37
C GLU A 473 -28.26 -32.66 -3.36
N ARG A 474 -27.71 -33.00 -2.19
CA ARG A 474 -27.39 -32.02 -1.15
C ARG A 474 -26.24 -31.12 -1.60
N HIS A 475 -25.17 -31.72 -2.13
CA HIS A 475 -24.03 -31.00 -2.70
C HIS A 475 -24.47 -30.07 -3.83
N HIS A 476 -25.26 -30.58 -4.78
CA HIS A 476 -25.81 -29.80 -5.89
C HIS A 476 -26.62 -28.60 -5.39
N GLY A 477 -27.48 -28.80 -4.39
CA GLY A 477 -28.25 -27.72 -3.79
C GLY A 477 -27.37 -26.62 -3.17
N LEU A 478 -26.23 -26.99 -2.58
CA LEU A 478 -25.25 -26.03 -2.06
C LEU A 478 -24.57 -25.25 -3.19
N ILE A 479 -24.13 -25.91 -4.26
CA ILE A 479 -23.48 -25.23 -5.40
C ILE A 479 -24.42 -24.22 -6.06
N VAL A 480 -25.69 -24.58 -6.29
CA VAL A 480 -26.70 -23.66 -6.83
C VAL A 480 -26.88 -22.45 -5.90
N ALA A 481 -26.95 -22.67 -4.60
CA ALA A 481 -27.09 -21.59 -3.65
C ALA A 481 -25.84 -20.70 -3.57
N ALA A 482 -24.65 -21.30 -3.65
CA ALA A 482 -23.39 -20.58 -3.62
C ALA A 482 -23.27 -19.61 -4.80
N LEU A 483 -23.64 -20.03 -6.00
CA LEU A 483 -23.72 -19.17 -7.17
C LEU A 483 -24.73 -18.03 -7.02
N ARG A 484 -25.91 -18.33 -6.46
CA ARG A 484 -26.97 -17.33 -6.27
C ARG A 484 -26.63 -16.29 -5.21
N HIS A 485 -25.91 -16.67 -4.16
CA HIS A 485 -25.63 -15.78 -3.03
C HIS A 485 -24.18 -15.28 -3.00
N GLY A 486 -23.31 -15.75 -3.90
CA GLY A 486 -21.88 -15.45 -3.90
C GLY A 486 -21.15 -16.05 -2.69
N MET A 487 -21.52 -17.27 -2.28
CA MET A 487 -20.87 -17.98 -1.17
C MET A 487 -19.50 -18.51 -1.60
N SER A 488 -18.50 -18.40 -0.73
CA SER A 488 -17.14 -18.85 -1.01
C SER A 488 -16.60 -19.78 0.08
N PRO A 489 -15.79 -20.80 -0.27
CA PRO A 489 -14.97 -21.55 0.69
C PRO A 489 -13.81 -20.70 1.24
N ASP A 490 -13.61 -19.47 0.76
CA ASP A 490 -12.63 -18.51 1.21
C ASP A 490 -13.35 -17.33 1.90
N PRO A 491 -13.12 -17.11 3.21
CA PRO A 491 -13.73 -16.00 3.94
C PRO A 491 -13.38 -14.62 3.36
N GLY A 492 -12.21 -14.45 2.74
CA GLY A 492 -11.75 -13.21 2.11
C GLY A 492 -12.39 -12.96 0.74
N ALA A 493 -12.70 -14.01 -0.03
CA ALA A 493 -13.29 -13.93 -1.37
C ALA A 493 -14.84 -13.93 -1.40
N SER A 494 -15.51 -13.65 -0.27
CA SER A 494 -16.97 -13.55 -0.20
C SER A 494 -17.48 -12.20 -0.74
N TYR A 495 -17.26 -11.93 -2.03
CA TYR A 495 -17.42 -10.61 -2.68
C TYR A 495 -18.84 -10.01 -2.64
N ARG A 496 -19.88 -10.84 -2.49
CA ARG A 496 -21.27 -10.37 -2.40
C ARG A 496 -21.74 -10.10 -0.98
N ASP A 497 -20.97 -10.44 0.04
CA ASP A 497 -21.37 -10.17 1.42
C ASP A 497 -21.38 -8.66 1.73
N SER A 498 -22.60 -8.12 1.85
CA SER A 498 -22.87 -6.72 2.20
C SER A 498 -23.28 -6.62 3.67
N GLY A 499 -22.32 -6.79 4.59
CA GLY A 499 -22.58 -6.65 6.02
C GLY A 499 -23.37 -7.81 6.67
N GLY A 500 -23.23 -9.02 6.14
CA GLY A 500 -23.92 -10.23 6.59
C GLY A 500 -25.24 -10.54 5.89
N THR A 501 -25.58 -9.82 4.80
CA THR A 501 -26.93 -9.88 4.18
C THR A 501 -27.02 -10.70 2.89
N TRP A 502 -25.91 -11.26 2.37
CA TRP A 502 -25.85 -12.24 1.24
C TRP A 502 -26.96 -12.10 0.17
N PRO A 503 -27.01 -10.97 -0.56
CA PRO A 503 -28.02 -10.70 -1.57
C PRO A 503 -27.98 -11.70 -2.74
N LEU A 504 -29.12 -11.86 -3.40
CA LEU A 504 -29.22 -12.68 -4.60
C LEU A 504 -28.55 -11.98 -5.80
N ALA A 505 -27.71 -12.72 -6.51
CA ALA A 505 -27.18 -12.35 -7.81
C ALA A 505 -28.31 -12.34 -8.85
N LYS A 506 -28.23 -11.40 -9.81
CA LYS A 506 -29.10 -11.47 -10.98
C LYS A 506 -28.71 -12.68 -11.82
N PRO A 507 -29.65 -13.58 -12.17
CA PRO A 507 -29.31 -14.84 -12.82
C PRO A 507 -28.51 -14.73 -14.13
N ASP A 508 -28.71 -13.65 -14.90
CA ASP A 508 -28.02 -13.35 -16.16
C ASP A 508 -26.63 -12.74 -15.98
N GLU A 509 -26.36 -12.14 -14.81
CA GLU A 509 -25.05 -11.60 -14.41
C GLU A 509 -24.24 -12.58 -13.54
N THR A 510 -24.80 -13.76 -13.20
CA THR A 510 -24.11 -14.74 -12.36
C THR A 510 -22.98 -15.43 -13.14
N VAL A 511 -21.78 -15.32 -12.59
CA VAL A 511 -20.59 -16.11 -12.96
C VAL A 511 -20.13 -16.94 -11.75
N ALA A 512 -19.33 -17.97 -12.00
CA ALA A 512 -18.68 -18.80 -10.99
C ALA A 512 -17.39 -18.13 -10.50
N ASP A 513 -17.54 -16.97 -9.86
CA ASP A 513 -16.47 -16.14 -9.28
C ASP A 513 -16.20 -16.45 -7.80
N LEU A 514 -16.61 -17.63 -7.34
CA LEU A 514 -16.63 -18.00 -5.92
C LEU A 514 -15.23 -18.17 -5.33
N TRP A 515 -14.27 -18.68 -6.11
CA TRP A 515 -12.86 -18.81 -5.73
C TRP A 515 -11.96 -18.97 -6.97
N CYS A 516 -10.70 -18.57 -6.83
CA CYS A 516 -9.67 -18.82 -7.85
C CYS A 516 -8.83 -20.06 -7.50
N ARG A 517 -8.26 -20.08 -6.30
CA ARG A 517 -7.61 -21.27 -5.70
C ARG A 517 -7.96 -21.33 -4.22
N ILE A 518 -8.40 -22.49 -3.75
CA ILE A 518 -8.76 -22.65 -2.33
C ILE A 518 -7.49 -22.94 -1.53
N GLY A 519 -7.19 -22.12 -0.52
CA GLY A 519 -6.06 -22.35 0.41
C GLY A 519 -4.68 -21.99 -0.15
N ASP A 520 -4.63 -21.26 -1.27
CA ASP A 520 -3.40 -20.79 -1.93
C ASP A 520 -3.32 -19.27 -2.10
N ASN A 521 -4.26 -18.48 -1.57
CA ASN A 521 -4.18 -17.02 -1.68
C ASN A 521 -2.94 -16.50 -0.98
N GLU A 522 -1.89 -16.19 -1.74
CA GLU A 522 -0.90 -15.24 -1.25
C GLU A 522 -1.66 -13.93 -1.21
N ALA A 523 -1.81 -13.33 -0.02
CA ALA A 523 -2.32 -11.97 0.04
C ALA A 523 -1.44 -11.13 -0.90
N GLY A 524 -1.96 -10.80 -2.07
CA GLY A 524 -1.09 -10.36 -3.16
C GLY A 524 -1.65 -10.52 -4.56
N ASP A 525 -2.28 -11.62 -4.98
CA ASP A 525 -2.32 -11.88 -6.44
C ASP A 525 -3.21 -10.94 -7.30
N TYR A 526 -4.06 -10.10 -6.71
CA TYR A 526 -4.72 -9.00 -7.45
C TYR A 526 -4.02 -7.63 -7.30
N MET A 527 -3.05 -7.51 -6.38
CA MET A 527 -2.30 -6.27 -6.06
C MET A 527 -0.76 -6.48 -6.05
N ALA A 528 -0.25 -7.60 -6.56
CA ALA A 528 1.15 -8.06 -6.49
C ALA A 528 2.15 -7.19 -7.28
N GLY A 529 1.70 -6.07 -7.83
CA GLY A 529 2.54 -5.07 -8.49
C GLY A 529 3.14 -4.03 -7.55
N MET A 530 2.76 -3.98 -6.27
CA MET A 530 3.40 -3.10 -5.29
C MET A 530 4.37 -3.91 -4.40
N PRO A 531 5.66 -3.53 -4.32
CA PRO A 531 6.56 -4.13 -3.34
C PRO A 531 5.97 -3.87 -1.95
N ALA A 532 5.57 -4.94 -1.27
CA ALA A 532 5.07 -4.85 0.10
C ALA A 532 6.12 -4.13 0.97
N PRO A 533 5.79 -2.99 1.61
CA PRO A 533 6.72 -2.32 2.50
C PRO A 533 6.93 -3.21 3.72
N ARG A 534 8.11 -3.84 3.79
CA ARG A 534 8.56 -4.80 4.83
C ARG A 534 7.55 -5.94 5.05
N LYS A 535 7.97 -7.17 4.74
CA LYS A 535 7.28 -8.39 5.20
C LYS A 535 6.88 -8.20 6.67
N SER A 536 5.59 -8.05 6.95
CA SER A 536 5.04 -8.23 8.30
C SER A 536 5.63 -9.56 8.80
N ARG A 537 6.52 -9.47 9.79
CA ARG A 537 7.30 -10.60 10.31
C ARG A 537 6.47 -11.51 11.21
N LEU A 538 5.22 -11.16 11.46
CA LEU A 538 4.33 -11.95 12.30
C LEU A 538 3.78 -13.07 11.44
N GLN A 539 4.42 -14.23 11.55
CA GLN A 539 3.84 -15.46 11.01
C GLN A 539 2.46 -15.68 11.65
N PRO A 540 1.48 -16.17 10.89
CA PRO A 540 0.22 -16.62 11.47
C PRO A 540 0.46 -17.56 12.65
N PRO A 541 -0.34 -17.48 13.73
CA PRO A 541 -0.16 -18.34 14.88
C PRO A 541 -0.40 -19.82 14.50
N GLU A 542 0.57 -20.69 14.79
CA GLU A 542 0.45 -22.14 14.65
C GLU A 542 -0.29 -22.73 15.86
N VAL A 543 -1.60 -22.49 15.92
CA VAL A 543 -2.46 -22.84 17.07
C VAL A 543 -3.49 -23.93 16.77
N THR A 544 -3.40 -24.57 15.59
CA THR A 544 -4.28 -25.71 15.26
C THR A 544 -3.97 -26.89 16.17
N ALA A 545 -5.02 -27.50 16.72
CA ALA A 545 -4.88 -28.68 17.58
C ALA A 545 -4.56 -29.95 16.79
N ASP A 546 -4.82 -29.98 15.48
CA ASP A 546 -4.55 -31.10 14.59
C ASP A 546 -3.92 -30.63 13.26
N PRO A 547 -2.60 -30.35 13.26
CA PRO A 547 -1.87 -29.92 12.07
C PRO A 547 -1.96 -30.94 10.92
N ALA A 548 -2.02 -32.24 11.23
CA ALA A 548 -2.08 -33.30 10.23
C ALA A 548 -3.41 -33.28 9.48
N ARG A 549 -4.53 -33.09 10.19
CA ARG A 549 -5.84 -32.89 9.57
C ARG A 549 -5.86 -31.63 8.71
N ARG A 550 -5.37 -30.50 9.24
CA ARG A 550 -5.24 -29.23 8.52
C ARG A 550 -4.46 -29.41 7.21
N ASP A 551 -3.32 -30.10 7.24
CA ASP A 551 -2.50 -30.37 6.06
C ASP A 551 -3.20 -31.27 5.04
N ALA A 552 -3.87 -32.33 5.51
CA ALA A 552 -4.59 -33.27 4.66
C ALA A 552 -5.78 -32.59 3.95
N GLU A 553 -6.56 -31.78 4.68
CA GLU A 553 -7.66 -30.99 4.13
C GLU A 553 -7.13 -29.98 3.11
N ARG A 554 -6.09 -29.22 3.46
CA ARG A 554 -5.47 -28.24 2.56
C ARG A 554 -4.95 -28.89 1.28
N ALA A 555 -4.24 -30.01 1.37
CA ALA A 555 -3.72 -30.73 0.21
C ALA A 555 -4.81 -31.21 -0.75
N ARG A 556 -6.03 -31.47 -0.26
CA ARG A 556 -7.20 -31.78 -1.09
C ARG A 556 -7.80 -30.53 -1.71
N LEU A 557 -7.97 -29.46 -0.92
CA LEU A 557 -8.52 -28.19 -1.40
C LEU A 557 -7.66 -27.58 -2.51
N LEU A 558 -6.32 -27.64 -2.39
CA LEU A 558 -5.37 -27.16 -3.41
C LEU A 558 -5.48 -27.87 -4.77
N LYS A 559 -6.03 -29.09 -4.80
CA LYS A 559 -6.26 -29.86 -6.03
C LYS A 559 -7.62 -29.59 -6.67
N THR A 560 -8.45 -28.77 -6.01
CA THR A 560 -9.75 -28.40 -6.54
C THR A 560 -9.54 -27.41 -7.68
N HIS A 561 -10.27 -27.60 -8.78
CA HIS A 561 -10.32 -26.65 -9.89
C HIS A 561 -10.72 -25.25 -9.38
N SER A 562 -10.46 -24.23 -10.19
CA SER A 562 -11.09 -22.92 -10.00
C SER A 562 -12.62 -23.05 -9.91
N ALA A 563 -13.31 -22.05 -9.37
CA ALA A 563 -14.78 -22.08 -9.33
C ALA A 563 -15.39 -22.27 -10.73
N THR A 564 -14.79 -21.65 -11.76
CA THR A 564 -15.18 -21.83 -13.17
C THR A 564 -15.09 -23.30 -13.60
N GLY A 565 -13.95 -23.95 -13.40
CA GLY A 565 -13.76 -25.34 -13.80
C GLY A 565 -14.63 -26.30 -12.98
N TYR A 566 -14.66 -26.12 -11.66
CA TYR A 566 -15.42 -26.96 -10.75
C TYR A 566 -16.93 -26.93 -11.04
N VAL A 567 -17.51 -25.72 -11.12
CA VAL A 567 -18.93 -25.54 -11.44
C VAL A 567 -19.24 -26.03 -12.84
N GLY A 568 -18.35 -25.80 -13.82
CA GLY A 568 -18.54 -26.27 -15.18
C GLY A 568 -18.63 -27.80 -15.28
N LEU A 569 -17.69 -28.52 -14.65
CA LEU A 569 -17.70 -29.98 -14.59
C LEU A 569 -18.97 -30.51 -13.89
N HIS A 570 -19.31 -29.94 -12.72
CA HIS A 570 -20.52 -30.29 -11.97
C HIS A 570 -21.80 -30.05 -12.78
N ALA A 571 -21.91 -28.91 -13.46
CA ALA A 571 -23.08 -28.56 -14.27
C ALA A 571 -23.29 -29.55 -15.43
N ILE A 572 -22.21 -29.94 -16.12
CA ILE A 572 -22.25 -30.91 -17.22
C ILE A 572 -22.69 -32.28 -16.72
N GLU A 573 -22.08 -32.77 -15.64
CA GLU A 573 -22.41 -34.06 -15.05
C GLU A 573 -23.86 -34.09 -14.55
N TRP A 574 -24.26 -33.07 -13.78
CA TRP A 574 -25.60 -32.96 -13.21
C TRP A 574 -26.68 -32.87 -14.27
N ALA A 575 -26.51 -31.99 -15.26
CA ALA A 575 -27.47 -31.83 -16.35
C ALA A 575 -27.60 -33.09 -17.21
N THR A 576 -26.54 -33.90 -17.29
CA THR A 576 -26.55 -35.18 -18.00
C THR A 576 -27.41 -36.20 -17.25
N ALA A 577 -27.21 -36.33 -15.93
CA ALA A 577 -27.91 -37.28 -15.07
C ALA A 577 -29.35 -36.86 -14.70
N HIS A 578 -29.62 -35.55 -14.60
CA HIS A 578 -30.89 -34.99 -14.14
C HIS A 578 -31.48 -34.01 -15.18
N PRO A 579 -31.88 -34.49 -16.38
CA PRO A 579 -32.38 -33.64 -17.46
C PRO A 579 -33.68 -32.90 -17.13
N ALA A 580 -34.40 -33.30 -16.08
CA ALA A 580 -35.62 -32.63 -15.63
C ALA A 580 -35.35 -31.51 -14.60
N ASP A 581 -34.10 -31.31 -14.18
CA ASP A 581 -33.75 -30.26 -13.25
C ASP A 581 -33.94 -28.87 -13.90
N LYS A 582 -34.75 -28.04 -13.25
CA LYS A 582 -35.09 -26.69 -13.72
C LYS A 582 -33.92 -25.70 -13.70
N ASP A 583 -32.92 -25.95 -12.85
CA ASP A 583 -31.74 -25.10 -12.71
C ASP A 583 -30.61 -25.53 -13.66
N ALA A 584 -30.69 -26.73 -14.26
CA ALA A 584 -29.66 -27.26 -15.17
C ALA A 584 -29.36 -26.36 -16.39
N PRO A 585 -30.34 -25.80 -17.11
CA PRO A 585 -30.06 -24.91 -18.24
C PRO A 585 -29.32 -23.63 -17.80
N TRP A 586 -29.67 -23.10 -16.64
CA TRP A 586 -29.02 -21.91 -16.07
C TRP A 586 -27.59 -22.22 -15.61
N LEU A 587 -27.35 -23.35 -14.95
CA LEU A 587 -26.01 -23.76 -14.53
C LEU A 587 -25.05 -23.95 -15.71
N LEU A 588 -25.52 -24.55 -16.80
CA LEU A 588 -24.72 -24.69 -18.02
C LEU A 588 -24.39 -23.33 -18.64
N TYR A 589 -25.32 -22.36 -18.59
CA TYR A 589 -25.05 -20.99 -19.00
C TYR A 589 -24.01 -20.30 -18.13
N VAL A 590 -24.12 -20.42 -16.80
CA VAL A 590 -23.13 -19.90 -15.86
C VAL A 590 -21.75 -20.49 -16.17
N ALA A 591 -21.67 -21.81 -16.41
CA ALA A 591 -20.42 -22.47 -16.79
C ALA A 591 -19.79 -21.89 -18.07
N VAL A 592 -20.61 -21.65 -19.11
CA VAL A 592 -20.14 -21.05 -20.37
C VAL A 592 -19.62 -19.64 -20.15
N GLN A 593 -20.39 -18.79 -19.47
CA GLN A 593 -20.02 -17.38 -19.30
C GLN A 593 -18.83 -17.16 -18.35
N SER A 594 -18.67 -18.01 -17.34
CA SER A 594 -17.58 -17.90 -16.36
C SER A 594 -16.19 -18.08 -17.01
N SER A 595 -16.12 -18.77 -18.14
CA SER A 595 -14.89 -18.91 -18.94
C SER A 595 -14.42 -17.58 -19.56
N ARG A 596 -15.24 -16.52 -19.54
CA ARG A 596 -14.90 -15.19 -20.06
C ARG A 596 -14.40 -14.28 -18.93
N GLY A 597 -13.10 -14.33 -18.66
CA GLY A 597 -12.42 -13.40 -17.75
C GLY A 597 -12.51 -13.73 -16.26
N GLY A 598 -13.08 -14.88 -15.90
CA GLY A 598 -12.96 -15.45 -14.55
C GLY A 598 -11.60 -16.10 -14.31
N CYS A 599 -11.37 -16.56 -13.08
CA CYS A 599 -10.28 -17.49 -12.80
C CYS A 599 -10.55 -18.80 -13.53
N VAL A 600 -9.63 -19.20 -14.42
CA VAL A 600 -9.81 -20.33 -15.33
C VAL A 600 -8.69 -21.37 -15.19
N ASP A 601 -9.07 -22.63 -15.30
CA ASP A 601 -8.14 -23.77 -15.40
C ASP A 601 -7.66 -23.95 -16.86
N PRO A 602 -6.56 -24.70 -17.10
CA PRO A 602 -6.03 -24.94 -18.46
C PRO A 602 -7.04 -25.56 -19.43
N ASP A 603 -8.05 -26.28 -18.94
CA ASP A 603 -9.08 -26.96 -19.73
C ASP A 603 -10.40 -26.17 -19.85
N HIS A 604 -10.45 -24.91 -19.42
CA HIS A 604 -11.68 -24.10 -19.42
C HIS A 604 -12.38 -24.04 -20.79
N THR A 605 -11.65 -23.93 -21.91
CA THR A 605 -12.24 -23.91 -23.25
C THR A 605 -12.96 -25.22 -23.59
N ALA A 606 -12.41 -26.35 -23.15
CA ALA A 606 -13.04 -27.65 -23.36
C ALA A 606 -14.33 -27.79 -22.51
N ILE A 607 -14.29 -27.32 -21.26
CA ILE A 607 -15.44 -27.29 -20.35
C ILE A 607 -16.53 -26.36 -20.92
N SER A 608 -16.18 -25.13 -21.31
CA SER A 608 -17.11 -24.15 -21.90
C SER A 608 -17.81 -24.72 -23.13
N ARG A 609 -17.03 -25.28 -24.07
CA ARG A 609 -17.56 -25.94 -25.26
C ARG A 609 -18.53 -27.06 -24.90
N LYS A 610 -18.19 -27.91 -23.92
CA LYS A 610 -19.03 -29.05 -23.53
C LYS A 610 -20.33 -28.58 -22.87
N ALA A 611 -20.28 -27.61 -21.96
CA ALA A 611 -21.46 -27.03 -21.33
C ALA A 611 -22.38 -26.38 -22.37
N TRP A 612 -21.81 -25.61 -23.30
CA TRP A 612 -22.52 -25.00 -24.42
C TRP A 612 -23.24 -26.03 -25.27
N GLN A 613 -22.55 -27.12 -25.65
CA GLN A 613 -23.14 -28.21 -26.43
C GLN A 613 -24.31 -28.87 -25.72
N VAL A 614 -24.16 -29.20 -24.43
CA VAL A 614 -25.24 -29.82 -23.64
C VAL A 614 -26.45 -28.89 -23.54
N LEU A 615 -26.22 -27.59 -23.30
CA LEU A 615 -27.26 -26.58 -23.22
C LEU A 615 -28.05 -26.47 -24.54
N HIS A 616 -27.35 -26.30 -25.66
CA HIS A 616 -27.96 -26.11 -26.98
C HIS A 616 -28.67 -27.37 -27.49
N GLN A 617 -28.16 -28.56 -27.16
CA GLN A 617 -28.77 -29.82 -27.59
C GLN A 617 -30.03 -30.16 -26.78
N ARG A 618 -30.00 -30.00 -25.46
CA ARG A 618 -31.09 -30.44 -24.57
C ARG A 618 -32.15 -29.36 -24.36
N TRP A 619 -31.77 -28.08 -24.37
CA TRP A 619 -32.68 -26.96 -24.14
C TRP A 619 -32.55 -25.87 -25.21
N PRO A 620 -32.78 -26.18 -26.51
CA PRO A 620 -32.61 -25.21 -27.61
C PRO A 620 -33.52 -23.98 -27.52
N ARG A 621 -34.59 -24.04 -26.72
CA ARG A 621 -35.58 -22.96 -26.53
C ARG A 621 -35.49 -22.29 -25.14
N SER A 622 -34.45 -22.58 -24.37
CA SER A 622 -34.22 -21.93 -23.08
C SER A 622 -33.73 -20.49 -23.30
N PRO A 623 -34.15 -19.51 -22.47
CA PRO A 623 -33.60 -18.15 -22.54
C PRO A 623 -32.08 -18.12 -22.35
N TRP A 624 -31.55 -19.09 -21.59
CA TRP A 624 -30.11 -19.25 -21.36
C TRP A 624 -29.33 -19.65 -22.62
N THR A 625 -29.97 -20.40 -23.52
CA THR A 625 -29.39 -20.78 -24.82
C THR A 625 -29.29 -19.56 -25.72
N GLU A 626 -30.33 -18.73 -25.75
CA GLU A 626 -30.34 -17.47 -26.52
C GLU A 626 -29.26 -16.49 -26.03
N GLN A 627 -29.04 -16.43 -24.71
CA GLN A 627 -28.01 -15.57 -24.10
C GLN A 627 -26.58 -16.13 -24.19
N SER A 628 -26.37 -17.34 -24.71
CA SER A 628 -25.04 -17.97 -24.86
C SER A 628 -24.74 -18.41 -26.30
N PRO A 629 -24.70 -17.49 -27.29
CA PRO A 629 -24.55 -17.84 -28.70
C PRO A 629 -23.20 -18.48 -29.07
N TYR A 630 -22.18 -18.34 -28.23
CA TYR A 630 -20.84 -18.91 -28.41
C TYR A 630 -20.28 -19.45 -27.10
N PHE A 631 -19.27 -20.32 -27.21
CA PHE A 631 -18.40 -20.76 -26.12
C PHE A 631 -17.03 -20.04 -26.23
N PHE A 632 -16.24 -20.09 -25.17
CA PHE A 632 -14.93 -19.43 -25.07
C PHE A 632 -13.80 -20.44 -24.97
#